data_AF-A0A7S3IPB6-F1
#
_entry.id   AF-A0A7S3IPB6-F1
#
_cell.length_a   1.000
_cell.length_b   1.000
_cell.length_c   1.000
_cell.angle_alpha   90.00
_cell.angle_beta   90.00
_cell.angle_gamma   90.00
#
_symmetry.space_group_name_H-M   'P 1'
#
loop_
_entity.id
_entity.type
_entity.pdbx_description
1 polymer ?
#
loop_
_entity_poly.entity_id
_entity_poly.type
_entity_poly.pdbx_seq_one_letter_code
_entity_poly.pdbx_strand_id
1 'polypeptide(L)'
;MIIGQNMTQGGDMDPIIPGNKEHCIFGFCIIDDFTETTEALQTDIMGYVNKIAEITHSCVDEYHGSTNKNIGEAFLCVWKFDNPLEIELMEGKYNNLEICIENKIIADLSVYAFLKCIAKLNKYEHILKYNEDERLLNMLGDDFKVRMGFGLHQGWAIEGSIGSYFKIDASYLSPNVNMASRLEAATKQFGAEILISHDLKAILSDDFQ
;
A
#
# COMPACT_ATOMS: atom_id res chain seq x y z
N MET A 1 5.63 15.83 -0.89
CA MET A 1 6.75 14.87 -0.81
C MET A 1 8.05 15.64 -0.67
N ILE A 2 8.91 15.28 0.28
CA ILE A 2 10.16 16.00 0.62
C ILE A 2 11.07 16.17 -0.60
N ILE A 3 11.10 15.18 -1.51
CA ILE A 3 11.89 15.25 -2.76
C ILE A 3 11.50 16.45 -3.64
N GLY A 4 10.21 16.82 -3.69
CA GLY A 4 9.76 17.98 -4.46
C GLY A 4 10.19 19.31 -3.86
N GLN A 5 10.23 19.41 -2.52
CA GLN A 5 10.73 20.59 -1.82
C GLN A 5 12.24 20.77 -2.03
N ASN A 6 13.00 19.67 -2.06
CA ASN A 6 14.45 19.69 -2.33
C ASN A 6 14.78 20.18 -3.75
N MET A 7 13.92 19.95 -4.74
CA MET A 7 14.13 20.44 -6.12
C MET A 7 13.87 21.95 -6.28
N THR A 8 13.04 22.56 -5.43
CA THR A 8 12.67 23.99 -5.57
C THR A 8 13.76 24.98 -5.12
N GLN A 9 14.81 24.52 -4.42
CA GLN A 9 15.87 25.41 -3.91
C GLN A 9 17.07 25.61 -4.85
N GLY A 10 17.05 25.06 -6.07
CA GLY A 10 18.02 25.42 -7.13
C GLY A 10 19.49 25.08 -6.85
N GLY A 11 19.77 24.27 -5.82
CA GLY A 11 21.10 23.73 -5.50
C GLY A 11 21.13 22.21 -5.61
N ASP A 12 22.34 21.63 -5.67
CA ASP A 12 22.56 20.19 -5.64
C ASP A 12 21.77 19.54 -4.49
N MET A 13 21.11 18.41 -4.79
CA MET A 13 20.26 17.71 -3.82
C MET A 13 21.13 17.17 -2.68
N ASP A 14 20.95 17.68 -1.46
CA ASP A 14 21.64 17.16 -0.27
C ASP A 14 20.87 15.94 0.29
N PRO A 15 21.44 14.72 0.22
CA PRO A 15 20.79 13.53 0.76
C PRO A 15 20.80 13.49 2.30
N ILE A 16 21.49 14.41 2.97
CA ILE A 16 21.65 14.49 4.44
C ILE A 16 20.68 15.51 5.05
N ILE A 17 19.44 15.55 4.57
CA ILE A 17 18.39 16.36 5.19
C ILE A 17 17.64 15.49 6.22
N PRO A 18 17.44 15.96 7.46
CA PRO A 18 16.62 15.25 8.45
C PRO A 18 15.21 14.97 7.90
N GLY A 19 14.73 13.74 8.11
CA GLY A 19 13.36 13.37 7.76
C GLY A 19 12.33 14.04 8.67
N ASN A 20 11.09 14.14 8.18
CA ASN A 20 9.96 14.68 8.93
C ASN A 20 9.18 13.54 9.57
N LYS A 21 8.78 13.71 10.83
CA LYS A 21 7.81 12.81 11.47
C LYS A 21 6.42 13.11 10.88
N GLU A 22 5.79 12.07 10.36
CA GLU A 22 4.49 12.11 9.69
C GLU A 22 3.57 11.06 10.31
N HIS A 23 2.26 11.31 10.32
CA HIS A 23 1.25 10.32 10.68
C HIS A 23 0.48 9.90 9.44
N CYS A 24 0.51 8.60 9.16
CA CYS A 24 0.00 8.05 7.92
C CYS A 24 -0.77 6.76 8.15
N ILE A 25 -1.51 6.35 7.13
CA ILE A 25 -1.98 4.99 6.91
C ILE A 25 -1.02 4.32 5.95
N PHE A 26 -0.46 3.18 6.36
CA PHE A 26 0.38 2.33 5.55
C PHE A 26 -0.44 1.15 5.03
N GLY A 27 -0.52 1.04 3.71
CA GLY A 27 -1.03 -0.13 3.02
C GLY A 27 0.10 -0.96 2.47
N PHE A 28 0.10 -2.25 2.76
CA PHE A 28 0.98 -3.22 2.11
C PHE A 28 0.11 -4.16 1.29
N CYS A 29 0.48 -4.38 0.03
CA CYS A 29 -0.20 -5.39 -0.77
C CYS A 29 0.79 -6.23 -1.55
N ILE A 30 0.56 -7.53 -1.59
CA ILE A 30 1.45 -8.52 -2.20
C ILE A 30 0.67 -9.36 -3.18
N ILE A 31 1.28 -9.64 -4.32
CA ILE A 31 0.73 -10.56 -5.32
C ILE A 31 0.83 -12.00 -4.80
N ASP A 32 -0.29 -12.71 -4.78
CA ASP A 32 -0.31 -14.11 -4.38
C ASP A 32 0.45 -14.99 -5.38
N ASP A 33 1.01 -16.09 -4.86
CA ASP A 33 1.67 -17.14 -5.65
C ASP A 33 2.74 -16.62 -6.62
N PHE A 34 3.41 -15.52 -6.24
CA PHE A 34 4.29 -14.79 -7.14
C PHE A 34 5.55 -15.57 -7.52
N THR A 35 6.10 -16.36 -6.60
CA THR A 35 7.30 -17.16 -6.90
C THR A 35 7.01 -18.15 -8.02
N GLU A 36 5.94 -18.93 -7.89
CA GLU A 36 5.43 -19.86 -8.87
C GLU A 36 5.03 -19.15 -10.18
N THR A 37 4.40 -17.98 -10.07
CA THR A 37 4.06 -17.13 -11.22
C THR A 37 5.31 -16.71 -11.99
N THR A 38 6.40 -16.35 -11.30
CA THR A 38 7.67 -15.97 -11.96
C THR A 38 8.30 -17.14 -12.70
N GLU A 39 8.23 -18.34 -12.15
CA GLU A 39 8.73 -19.56 -12.77
C GLU A 39 7.89 -19.94 -14.01
N ALA A 40 6.57 -19.80 -13.93
CA ALA A 40 5.66 -20.11 -15.03
C ALA A 40 5.75 -19.11 -16.20
N LEU A 41 5.73 -17.81 -15.91
CA LEU A 41 5.70 -16.76 -16.95
C LEU A 41 7.07 -16.40 -17.49
N GLN A 42 8.14 -16.63 -16.71
CA GLN A 42 9.52 -16.30 -17.09
C GLN A 42 9.64 -14.86 -17.60
N THR A 43 10.02 -14.65 -18.87
CA THR A 43 10.21 -13.32 -19.46
C THR A 43 8.92 -12.48 -19.50
N ASP A 44 7.75 -13.11 -19.45
CA ASP A 44 6.45 -12.43 -19.49
C ASP A 44 6.01 -11.88 -18.12
N ILE A 45 6.75 -12.19 -17.04
CA ILE A 45 6.43 -11.73 -15.68
C ILE A 45 6.33 -10.20 -15.58
N MET A 46 7.13 -9.47 -16.37
CA MET A 46 7.11 -8.01 -16.36
C MET A 46 5.75 -7.46 -16.83
N GLY A 47 5.12 -8.08 -17.83
CA GLY A 47 3.80 -7.69 -18.30
C GLY A 47 2.70 -8.00 -17.30
N TYR A 48 2.86 -9.05 -16.51
CA TYR A 48 1.97 -9.41 -15.41
C TYR A 48 2.06 -8.39 -14.26
N VAL A 49 3.27 -8.14 -13.77
CA VAL A 49 3.52 -7.19 -12.67
C VAL A 49 3.09 -5.78 -13.05
N ASN A 50 3.41 -5.30 -14.26
CA ASN A 50 3.09 -3.94 -14.66
C ASN A 50 1.57 -3.68 -14.75
N LYS A 51 0.78 -4.65 -15.22
CA LYS A 51 -0.69 -4.51 -15.27
C LYS A 51 -1.30 -4.48 -13.87
N ILE A 52 -0.80 -5.31 -12.96
CA ILE A 52 -1.24 -5.29 -11.55
C ILE A 52 -0.81 -3.98 -10.88
N ALA A 53 0.43 -3.55 -11.10
CA ALA A 53 0.96 -2.29 -10.60
C ALA A 53 0.13 -1.10 -11.11
N GLU A 54 -0.26 -1.08 -12.39
CA GLU A 54 -1.13 -0.04 -12.96
C GLU A 54 -2.47 0.04 -12.23
N ILE A 55 -3.12 -1.10 -11.94
CA ILE A 55 -4.36 -1.14 -11.17
C ILE A 55 -4.14 -0.61 -9.75
N THR A 56 -3.11 -1.10 -9.06
CA THR A 56 -2.80 -0.71 -7.68
C THR A 56 -2.47 0.78 -7.60
N HIS A 57 -1.55 1.26 -8.43
CA HIS A 57 -1.13 2.66 -8.44
C HIS A 57 -2.27 3.60 -8.80
N SER A 58 -3.08 3.24 -9.81
CA SER A 58 -4.23 4.08 -10.21
C SER A 58 -5.30 4.14 -9.12
N CYS A 59 -5.63 3.04 -8.44
CA CYS A 59 -6.58 3.09 -7.33
C CYS A 59 -6.04 3.90 -6.16
N VAL A 60 -4.79 3.67 -5.78
CA VAL A 60 -4.17 4.38 -4.65
C VAL A 60 -4.14 5.89 -4.92
N ASP A 61 -3.74 6.31 -6.11
CA ASP A 61 -3.71 7.73 -6.51
C ASP A 61 -5.14 8.34 -6.61
N GLU A 62 -6.08 7.63 -7.23
CA GLU A 62 -7.50 8.04 -7.37
C GLU A 62 -8.15 8.32 -6.01
N TYR A 63 -7.71 7.63 -4.96
CA TYR A 63 -8.22 7.76 -3.60
C TYR A 63 -7.18 8.36 -2.63
N HIS A 64 -6.43 9.36 -3.10
CA HIS A 64 -5.58 10.25 -2.29
C HIS A 64 -4.39 9.60 -1.56
N GLY A 65 -3.99 8.41 -1.97
CA GLY A 65 -2.78 7.75 -1.52
C GLY A 65 -1.59 8.03 -2.41
N SER A 66 -0.43 7.51 -2.02
CA SER A 66 0.79 7.52 -2.81
C SER A 66 1.44 6.16 -2.74
N THR A 67 1.79 5.58 -3.90
CA THR A 67 2.60 4.36 -3.94
C THR A 67 4.07 4.74 -3.78
N ASN A 68 4.70 4.29 -2.69
CA ASN A 68 6.05 4.69 -2.31
C ASN A 68 7.13 3.78 -2.91
N LYS A 69 7.00 2.46 -2.71
CA LYS A 69 8.01 1.48 -3.14
C LYS A 69 7.35 0.25 -3.75
N ASN A 70 7.93 -0.22 -4.84
CA ASN A 70 7.63 -1.49 -5.47
C ASN A 70 8.81 -2.43 -5.21
N ILE A 71 8.56 -3.57 -4.57
CA ILE A 71 9.59 -4.54 -4.18
C ILE A 71 9.16 -5.90 -4.75
N GLY A 72 9.41 -6.12 -6.04
CA GLY A 72 9.02 -7.34 -6.73
C GLY A 72 7.49 -7.53 -6.72
N GLU A 73 7.03 -8.44 -5.87
CA GLU A 73 5.61 -8.77 -5.62
C GLU A 73 4.85 -7.79 -4.74
N ALA A 74 5.58 -6.95 -3.98
CA ALA A 74 5.02 -6.14 -2.92
C ALA A 74 4.96 -4.65 -3.27
N PHE A 75 3.87 -3.99 -2.87
CA PHE A 75 3.66 -2.56 -3.02
C PHE A 75 3.40 -1.93 -1.66
N LEU A 76 4.19 -0.89 -1.33
CA LEU A 76 3.95 -0.03 -0.17
C LEU A 76 3.20 1.22 -0.61
N CYS A 77 2.00 1.40 -0.07
CA CYS A 77 1.10 2.52 -0.29
C CYS A 77 0.96 3.34 0.99
N VAL A 78 0.81 4.67 0.87
CA VAL A 78 0.77 5.58 2.00
C VAL A 78 -0.31 6.63 1.80
N TRP A 79 -1.16 6.84 2.81
CA TRP A 79 -2.08 7.97 2.90
C TRP A 79 -1.68 8.84 4.07
N LYS A 80 -1.53 10.14 3.87
CA LYS A 80 -1.22 11.08 4.97
C LYS A 80 -2.52 11.57 5.59
N PHE A 81 -2.57 11.62 6.91
CA PHE A 81 -3.67 12.26 7.61
C PHE A 81 -3.64 13.77 7.40
N ASP A 82 -4.82 14.38 7.32
CA ASP A 82 -4.98 15.82 7.10
C ASP A 82 -4.64 16.59 8.38
N ASN A 83 -5.04 16.05 9.55
CA ASN A 83 -4.65 16.55 10.86
C ASN A 83 -3.84 15.47 11.62
N PRO A 84 -2.50 15.41 11.46
CA PRO A 84 -1.67 14.37 12.08
C PRO A 84 -1.59 14.49 13.61
N LEU A 85 -1.79 15.69 14.17
CA LEU A 85 -1.73 15.91 15.62
C LEU A 85 -2.85 15.16 16.35
N GLU A 86 -4.03 15.09 15.74
CA GLU A 86 -5.16 14.33 16.28
C GLU A 86 -4.80 12.85 16.44
N ILE A 87 -4.13 12.28 15.43
CA ILE A 87 -3.69 10.87 15.45
C ILE A 87 -2.54 10.67 16.44
N GLU A 88 -1.64 11.65 16.56
CA GLU A 88 -0.55 11.61 17.54
C GLU A 88 -1.07 11.57 18.98
N LEU A 89 -2.07 12.40 19.29
CA LEU A 89 -2.66 12.50 20.64
C LEU A 89 -3.44 11.26 21.06
N MET A 90 -3.82 10.38 20.13
CA MET A 90 -4.55 9.15 20.47
C MET A 90 -3.69 8.16 21.25
N GLU A 91 -2.38 8.04 21.01
CA GLU A 91 -1.48 7.05 21.66
C GLU A 91 -2.09 5.63 21.83
N GLY A 92 -2.90 5.15 20.88
CA GLY A 92 -3.57 3.84 20.98
C GLY A 92 -4.82 3.80 21.88
N LYS A 93 -5.29 4.95 22.36
CA LYS A 93 -6.51 5.13 23.16
C LYS A 93 -7.60 5.77 22.31
N TYR A 94 -8.30 4.94 21.54
CA TYR A 94 -9.37 5.40 20.64
C TYR A 94 -10.73 5.60 21.31
N ASN A 95 -10.80 5.48 22.64
CA ASN A 95 -12.02 5.70 23.39
C ASN A 95 -12.16 7.19 23.72
N ASN A 96 -13.14 7.85 23.11
CA ASN A 96 -13.63 9.21 23.41
C ASN A 96 -12.90 10.41 22.78
N LEU A 97 -12.11 10.21 21.72
CA LEU A 97 -11.60 11.32 20.91
C LEU A 97 -12.48 11.47 19.66
N GLU A 98 -13.07 12.64 19.49
CA GLU A 98 -13.81 13.00 18.28
C GLU A 98 -12.80 13.22 17.17
N ILE A 99 -12.83 12.35 16.16
CA ILE A 99 -11.94 12.42 14.99
C ILE A 99 -12.55 13.34 13.95
N CYS A 100 -11.75 14.27 13.42
CA CYS A 100 -12.21 15.20 12.39
C CYS A 100 -12.66 14.45 11.12
N ILE A 101 -13.61 15.03 10.41
CA ILE A 101 -14.22 14.38 9.24
C ILE A 101 -13.19 14.13 8.14
N GLU A 102 -12.20 14.99 7.99
CA GLU A 102 -11.14 14.88 7.00
C GLU A 102 -10.28 13.63 7.24
N ASN A 103 -9.89 13.36 8.48
CA ASN A 103 -9.13 12.16 8.84
C ASN A 103 -9.96 10.87 8.67
N LYS A 104 -11.27 10.92 9.00
CA LYS A 104 -12.19 9.80 8.74
C LYS A 104 -12.30 9.52 7.23
N ILE A 105 -12.44 10.56 6.42
CA ILE A 105 -12.48 10.45 4.95
C ILE A 105 -11.20 9.79 4.43
N ILE A 106 -10.01 10.23 4.88
CA ILE A 106 -8.75 9.61 4.46
C ILE A 106 -8.68 8.12 4.86
N ALA A 107 -9.16 7.78 6.06
CA ALA A 107 -9.23 6.39 6.50
C ALA A 107 -10.14 5.53 5.61
N ASP A 108 -11.35 6.00 5.33
CA ASP A 108 -12.32 5.30 4.47
C ASP A 108 -11.77 5.15 3.05
N LEU A 109 -11.19 6.22 2.49
CA LEU A 109 -10.59 6.22 1.16
C LEU A 109 -9.43 5.24 1.05
N SER A 110 -8.61 5.08 2.10
CA SER A 110 -7.52 4.09 2.11
C SER A 110 -8.02 2.66 1.94
N VAL A 111 -9.11 2.31 2.63
CA VAL A 111 -9.71 0.97 2.54
C VAL A 111 -10.45 0.82 1.21
N TYR A 112 -11.18 1.85 0.80
CA TYR A 112 -11.90 1.87 -0.47
C TYR A 112 -10.97 1.69 -1.67
N ALA A 113 -9.77 2.26 -1.64
CA ALA A 113 -8.75 2.07 -2.66
C ALA A 113 -8.42 0.59 -2.86
N PHE A 114 -8.20 -0.15 -1.77
CA PHE A 114 -7.90 -1.58 -1.83
C PHE A 114 -9.11 -2.42 -2.23
N LEU A 115 -10.32 -2.06 -1.80
CA LEU A 115 -11.55 -2.67 -2.32
C LEU A 115 -11.68 -2.47 -3.84
N LYS A 116 -11.28 -1.31 -4.37
CA LYS A 116 -11.24 -1.05 -5.82
C LYS A 116 -10.17 -1.85 -6.53
N CYS A 117 -8.99 -2.03 -5.94
CA CYS A 117 -7.97 -2.93 -6.47
C CYS A 117 -8.54 -4.34 -6.64
N ILE A 118 -9.10 -4.92 -5.58
CA ILE A 118 -9.72 -6.25 -5.60
C ILE A 118 -10.79 -6.34 -6.68
N ALA A 119 -11.69 -5.36 -6.74
CA ALA A 119 -12.77 -5.33 -7.72
C ALA A 119 -12.24 -5.25 -9.18
N LYS A 120 -11.19 -4.45 -9.43
CA LYS A 120 -10.59 -4.29 -10.77
C LYS A 120 -9.81 -5.55 -11.17
N LEU A 121 -9.03 -6.16 -10.27
CA LEU A 121 -8.33 -7.43 -10.52
C LEU A 121 -9.29 -8.56 -10.94
N ASN A 122 -10.48 -8.59 -10.32
CA ASN A 122 -11.52 -9.58 -10.62
C ASN A 122 -12.40 -9.25 -11.84
N LYS A 123 -12.21 -8.10 -12.50
CA LYS A 123 -13.08 -7.65 -13.61
C LYS A 123 -12.35 -7.28 -14.88
N TYR A 124 -11.10 -6.83 -14.80
CA TYR A 124 -10.37 -6.32 -15.95
C TYR A 124 -9.94 -7.47 -16.86
N GLU A 125 -10.41 -7.44 -18.11
CA GLU A 125 -10.18 -8.51 -19.08
C GLU A 125 -8.70 -8.84 -19.26
N HIS A 126 -7.83 -7.83 -19.26
CA HIS A 126 -6.39 -8.02 -19.43
C HIS A 126 -5.70 -8.66 -18.22
N ILE A 127 -6.35 -8.68 -17.04
CA ILE A 127 -5.94 -9.45 -15.85
C ILE A 127 -6.53 -10.84 -15.91
N LEU A 128 -7.83 -10.95 -16.20
CA LEU A 128 -8.53 -12.24 -16.26
C LEU A 128 -7.93 -13.21 -17.28
N LYS A 129 -7.30 -12.70 -18.36
CA LYS A 129 -6.51 -13.51 -19.30
C LYS A 129 -5.41 -14.36 -18.65
N TYR A 130 -4.84 -13.94 -17.52
CA TYR A 130 -3.85 -14.75 -16.80
C TYR A 130 -4.48 -15.92 -16.05
N ASN A 131 -5.76 -15.85 -15.69
CA ASN A 131 -6.49 -16.98 -15.11
C ASN A 131 -6.71 -18.11 -16.14
N GLU A 132 -6.46 -17.85 -17.42
CA GLU A 132 -6.61 -18.79 -18.52
C GLU A 132 -5.25 -19.16 -19.16
N ASP A 133 -4.13 -18.63 -18.64
CA ASP A 133 -2.80 -18.92 -19.17
C ASP A 133 -2.39 -20.35 -18.80
N GLU A 134 -2.19 -21.20 -19.82
CA GLU A 134 -1.85 -22.62 -19.64
C GLU A 134 -0.60 -22.82 -18.77
N ARG A 135 0.38 -21.90 -18.80
CA ARG A 135 1.59 -22.03 -17.97
C ARG A 135 1.27 -21.85 -16.50
N LEU A 136 0.40 -20.91 -16.18
CA LEU A 136 -0.05 -20.66 -14.80
C LEU A 136 -0.95 -21.79 -14.32
N LEU A 137 -1.90 -22.25 -15.13
CA LEU A 137 -2.76 -23.38 -14.79
C LEU A 137 -1.96 -24.67 -14.54
N ASN A 138 -0.95 -24.94 -15.36
CA ASN A 138 -0.07 -26.10 -15.16
C ASN A 138 0.80 -26.02 -13.89
N MET A 139 1.17 -24.81 -13.46
CA MET A 139 2.00 -24.58 -12.27
C MET A 139 1.17 -24.52 -10.98
N LEU A 140 0.02 -23.84 -11.02
CA LEU A 140 -0.76 -23.42 -9.86
C LEU A 140 -2.12 -24.10 -9.74
N GLY A 141 -2.56 -24.83 -10.76
CA GLY A 141 -3.82 -25.57 -10.78
C GLY A 141 -4.93 -24.87 -11.58
N ASP A 142 -5.96 -25.65 -11.92
CA ASP A 142 -7.09 -25.22 -12.77
C ASP A 142 -7.97 -24.13 -12.12
N ASP A 143 -7.87 -23.94 -10.80
CA ASP A 143 -8.60 -22.93 -10.04
C ASP A 143 -7.80 -21.65 -9.78
N PHE A 144 -6.61 -21.52 -10.40
CA PHE A 144 -5.77 -20.33 -10.28
C PHE A 144 -6.52 -19.05 -10.65
N LYS A 145 -6.31 -18.02 -9.83
CA LYS A 145 -6.76 -16.65 -10.09
C LYS A 145 -5.72 -15.65 -9.65
N VAL A 146 -5.57 -14.59 -10.42
CA VAL A 146 -4.80 -13.41 -10.00
C VAL A 146 -5.44 -12.81 -8.75
N ARG A 147 -4.69 -12.84 -7.63
CA ARG A 147 -5.10 -12.30 -6.34
C ARG A 147 -3.97 -11.51 -5.70
N MET A 148 -4.35 -10.68 -4.75
CA MET A 148 -3.42 -9.97 -3.88
C MET A 148 -3.92 -10.00 -2.45
N GLY A 149 -3.00 -10.12 -1.50
CA GLY A 149 -3.24 -9.84 -0.09
C GLY A 149 -3.09 -8.35 0.19
N PHE A 150 -3.89 -7.81 1.11
CA PHE A 150 -3.89 -6.41 1.51
C PHE A 150 -3.87 -6.26 3.03
N GLY A 151 -2.92 -5.49 3.56
CA GLY A 151 -2.80 -5.15 4.97
C GLY A 151 -2.76 -3.65 5.19
N LEU A 152 -3.59 -3.12 6.09
CA LEU A 152 -3.66 -1.69 6.38
C LEU A 152 -3.46 -1.40 7.88
N HIS A 153 -2.57 -0.46 8.17
CA HIS A 153 -2.31 0.01 9.53
C HIS A 153 -1.97 1.50 9.57
N GLN A 154 -2.47 2.20 10.57
CA GLN A 154 -2.15 3.61 10.80
C GLN A 154 -0.99 3.73 11.79
N GLY A 155 -0.12 4.73 11.62
CA GLY A 155 0.84 5.12 12.64
C GLY A 155 1.80 6.21 12.19
N TRP A 156 2.72 6.58 13.08
CA TRP A 156 3.78 7.53 12.74
C TRP A 156 4.85 6.88 11.86
N ALA A 157 5.54 7.66 11.03
CA ALA A 157 6.83 7.31 10.43
C ALA A 157 7.71 8.54 10.20
N ILE A 158 9.02 8.30 10.04
CA ILE A 158 9.92 9.32 9.52
C ILE A 158 9.91 9.22 8.00
N GLU A 159 9.34 10.22 7.33
CA GLU A 159 9.47 10.42 5.88
C GLU A 159 10.81 11.12 5.60
N GLY A 160 11.61 10.59 4.68
CA GLY A 160 12.84 11.24 4.27
C GLY A 160 13.44 10.61 3.01
N SER A 161 14.44 11.28 2.45
CA SER A 161 15.29 10.72 1.40
C SER A 161 16.32 9.79 2.02
N ILE A 162 16.39 8.54 1.55
CA ILE A 162 17.48 7.62 1.86
C ILE A 162 18.26 7.37 0.59
N GLY A 163 19.59 7.44 0.67
CA GLY A 163 20.45 7.10 -0.45
C GLY A 163 21.76 7.88 -0.45
N SER A 164 22.27 8.10 -1.65
CA SER A 164 23.49 8.85 -1.92
C SER A 164 23.26 9.75 -3.14
N TYR A 165 24.24 10.57 -3.50
CA TYR A 165 24.20 11.36 -4.73
C TYR A 165 23.94 10.54 -6.01
N PHE A 166 24.19 9.23 -5.99
CA PHE A 166 23.96 8.34 -7.15
C PHE A 166 22.54 7.78 -7.24
N LYS A 167 21.83 7.66 -6.11
CA LYS A 167 20.47 7.12 -6.03
C LYS A 167 19.81 7.55 -4.73
N ILE A 168 18.63 8.15 -4.85
CA ILE A 168 17.84 8.67 -3.73
C ILE A 168 16.41 8.14 -3.85
N ASP A 169 15.92 7.51 -2.77
CA ASP A 169 14.55 6.99 -2.67
C ASP A 169 13.82 7.65 -1.49
N ALA A 170 12.62 8.17 -1.72
CA ALA A 170 11.72 8.56 -0.64
C ALA A 170 11.36 7.34 0.19
N SER A 171 11.51 7.42 1.50
CA SER A 171 11.34 6.31 2.41
C SER A 171 10.53 6.71 3.63
N TYR A 172 9.70 5.78 4.09
CA TYR A 172 9.04 5.86 5.39
C TYR A 172 9.70 4.83 6.31
N LEU A 173 10.31 5.30 7.40
CA LEU A 173 10.94 4.44 8.40
C LEU A 173 10.11 4.42 9.68
N SER A 174 9.56 3.25 10.02
CA SER A 174 8.79 3.04 11.24
C SER A 174 8.48 1.57 11.51
N PRO A 175 8.35 1.14 12.78
CA PRO A 175 7.73 -0.13 13.14
C PRO A 175 6.29 -0.30 12.62
N ASN A 176 5.58 0.81 12.37
CA ASN A 176 4.19 0.80 11.89
C ASN A 176 4.09 0.34 10.42
N VAL A 177 5.09 0.65 9.59
CA VAL A 177 5.19 0.10 8.22
C VAL A 177 5.24 -1.43 8.27
N ASN A 178 6.03 -1.97 9.19
CA ASN A 178 6.15 -3.42 9.37
C ASN A 178 4.86 -4.05 9.90
N MET A 179 4.01 -3.31 10.62
CA MET A 179 2.71 -3.82 11.05
C MET A 179 1.77 -4.00 9.87
N ALA A 180 1.72 -3.06 8.93
CA ALA A 180 0.93 -3.21 7.70
C ALA A 180 1.38 -4.43 6.89
N SER A 181 2.69 -4.65 6.74
CA SER A 181 3.23 -5.85 6.10
C SER A 181 2.88 -7.15 6.84
N ARG A 182 2.89 -7.15 8.19
CA ARG A 182 2.44 -8.33 8.96
C ARG A 182 0.95 -8.62 8.80
N LEU A 183 0.11 -7.58 8.72
CA LEU A 183 -1.31 -7.74 8.46
C LEU A 183 -1.55 -8.30 7.07
N GLU A 184 -0.84 -7.80 6.07
CA GLU A 184 -0.87 -8.37 4.73
C GLU A 184 -0.47 -9.85 4.79
N ALA A 185 0.67 -10.21 5.39
CA ALA A 185 1.11 -11.60 5.43
C ALA A 185 0.13 -12.53 6.18
N ALA A 186 -0.66 -11.97 7.11
CA ALA A 186 -1.68 -12.71 7.84
C ALA A 186 -2.96 -12.96 7.02
N THR A 187 -3.19 -12.24 5.92
CA THR A 187 -4.36 -12.42 5.02
C THR A 187 -4.54 -13.89 4.64
N LYS A 188 -3.45 -14.55 4.23
CA LYS A 188 -3.39 -15.97 3.89
C LYS A 188 -3.81 -16.88 5.05
N GLN A 189 -3.38 -16.57 6.27
CA GLN A 189 -3.71 -17.38 7.46
C GLN A 189 -5.19 -17.25 7.85
N PHE A 190 -5.78 -16.09 7.62
CA PHE A 190 -7.18 -15.81 7.93
C PHE A 190 -8.13 -16.08 6.75
N GLY A 191 -7.61 -16.41 5.56
CA GLY A 191 -8.41 -16.62 4.36
C GLY A 191 -9.19 -15.37 3.92
N ALA A 192 -8.67 -14.18 4.22
CA ALA A 192 -9.28 -12.89 3.90
C ALA A 192 -8.39 -12.14 2.93
N GLU A 193 -8.93 -11.42 1.95
CA GLU A 193 -8.12 -10.62 1.01
C GLU A 193 -7.58 -9.35 1.67
N ILE A 194 -8.29 -8.79 2.65
CA ILE A 194 -7.92 -7.54 3.34
C ILE A 194 -7.96 -7.70 4.85
N LEU A 195 -6.90 -7.25 5.52
CA LEU A 195 -6.83 -7.13 6.98
C LEU A 195 -6.51 -5.70 7.39
N ILE A 196 -7.26 -5.20 8.36
CA ILE A 196 -7.15 -3.84 8.87
C ILE A 196 -6.87 -3.90 10.36
N SER A 197 -5.87 -3.14 10.83
CA SER A 197 -5.61 -3.02 12.27
C SER A 197 -6.79 -2.41 13.02
N HIS A 198 -6.96 -2.77 14.28
CA HIS A 198 -7.93 -2.12 15.16
C HIS A 198 -7.77 -0.59 15.18
N ASP A 199 -6.52 -0.13 15.21
CA ASP A 199 -6.15 1.28 15.23
C ASP A 199 -6.69 2.06 14.03
N LEU A 200 -6.59 1.50 12.82
CA LEU A 200 -7.19 2.12 11.64
C LEU A 200 -8.71 1.98 11.66
N LYS A 201 -9.25 0.83 12.08
CA LYS A 201 -10.70 0.62 12.18
C LYS A 201 -11.36 1.71 13.03
N ALA A 202 -10.74 2.10 14.13
CA ALA A 202 -11.26 3.10 15.04
C ALA A 202 -11.35 4.53 14.43
N ILE A 203 -10.69 4.76 13.30
CA ILE A 203 -10.69 6.04 12.56
C ILE A 203 -11.73 6.05 11.44
N LEU A 204 -12.17 4.87 10.96
CA LEU A 204 -13.18 4.76 9.90
C LEU A 204 -14.50 5.43 10.32
N SER A 205 -15.21 6.00 9.35
CA SER A 205 -16.54 6.55 9.60
C SER A 205 -17.56 5.46 9.96
N ASP A 206 -18.59 5.81 10.72
CA ASP A 206 -19.62 4.86 11.15
C ASP A 206 -20.38 4.24 9.96
N ASP A 207 -20.50 4.98 8.85
CA ASP A 207 -21.15 4.50 7.62
C ASP A 207 -20.31 3.45 6.86
N PHE A 208 -19.00 3.42 7.11
CA PHE A 208 -18.06 2.51 6.46
C PHE A 208 -17.82 1.21 7.25
N GLN A 209 -18.07 1.22 8.55
CA GLN A 209 -17.85 0.09 9.48
C GLN A 209 -18.93 -1.01 9.37
#